data_AF-A0A7Y4XG87-F1
#
_entry.id   AF-A0A7Y4XG87-F1
#
_cell.length_a   1.000
_cell.length_b   1.000
_cell.length_c   1.000
_cell.angle_alpha   90.00
_cell.angle_beta   90.00
_cell.angle_gamma   90.00
#
_symmetry.space_group_name_H-M   'P 1'
#
loop_
_entity.id
_entity.type
_entity.pdbx_description
1 polymer ?
#
loop_
_entity_poly.entity_id
_entity_poly.type
_entity_poly.pdbx_seq_one_letter_code
_entity_poly.pdbx_strand_id
1 'polypeptide(L)'
;MTAFSVALAHVPVATAAELSRADYENCQARDEAGFKAALAAISSDAIKAGVKTVDYRAVVADQWRKTGLDDVIDKRVDFAIDEVKSETSWSERLKSLANAEASQKLATAVAERVYRSDAVKVAMEDMASGVARDIGKTIELASTEASEPILACLKAFVGPRYGSAVAQAVAGDAGRDMSIDPSKGSGDVSAGAVLKQSSGGIAGATILVVRRQMATIATRVGQRIVGSVLSRLVSVAAGGIGLVLIAKDIWEFRNGVLPIIASEMKSKATKEKVQDEIATTISEQINEHVKEISVASADHVVEVWQGFKRAHALVLRLAEGNDAFRSFLDGVKPAALPRLDEVVGLLVAGEGEHSVLKRLGDGSLNDAVHLMPDQALDIARDTKSVAKGLAWAALAGAKLPNVVDFEIYRRAAPEDFSKATLDRVLALDDRTAIGRLAAVPRDARDALLGLEATELKALAKSLSETELTTLASYLNGLQPGPREQVLRAVAANPRKMQVLASARVRDAIISSADQPAAAGMMLEGTTGFSPRAFAHDAVMAWEGRINPWLVWEKHPAGIAIGGGVVLILMLWMKRLFRRRPPAAPAPTA
;
A
#
# COMPACT_ATOMS: atom_id res chain seq x y z
N MET A 1 -52.23 -10.95 38.06
CA MET A 1 -50.94 -10.62 37.40
C MET A 1 -50.34 -11.91 36.88
N THR A 2 -50.55 -12.19 35.60
CA THR A 2 -50.13 -13.42 34.90
C THR A 2 -48.78 -13.18 34.23
N ALA A 3 -47.76 -13.94 34.63
CA ALA A 3 -46.44 -13.91 34.03
C ALA A 3 -46.39 -14.88 32.83
N PHE A 4 -46.13 -14.34 31.64
CA PHE A 4 -45.82 -15.11 30.43
C PHE A 4 -44.32 -15.40 30.40
N SER A 5 -43.94 -16.67 30.47
CA SER A 5 -42.58 -17.12 30.20
C SER A 5 -42.39 -17.26 28.68
N VAL A 6 -41.52 -16.44 28.10
CA VAL A 6 -41.08 -16.57 26.70
C VAL A 6 -40.01 -17.65 26.65
N ALA A 7 -40.33 -18.76 25.98
CA ALA A 7 -39.35 -19.78 25.60
C ALA A 7 -38.54 -19.25 24.40
N LEU A 8 -37.28 -18.88 24.65
CA LEU A 8 -36.30 -18.62 23.59
C LEU A 8 -35.87 -19.95 22.97
N ALA A 9 -36.38 -20.23 21.77
CA ALA A 9 -35.86 -21.29 20.93
C ALA A 9 -34.38 -20.99 20.61
N HIS A 10 -33.47 -21.83 21.09
CA HIS A 10 -32.08 -21.83 20.67
C HIS A 10 -32.03 -22.25 19.19
N VAL A 11 -31.76 -21.30 18.30
CA VAL A 11 -31.32 -21.62 16.94
C VAL A 11 -29.91 -22.21 17.06
N PRO A 12 -29.65 -23.44 16.60
CA PRO A 12 -28.30 -23.98 16.60
C PRO A 12 -27.46 -23.12 15.65
N VAL A 13 -26.44 -22.46 16.20
CA VAL A 13 -25.37 -21.87 15.39
C VAL A 13 -24.68 -23.05 14.72
N ALA A 14 -24.78 -23.13 13.39
CA ALA A 14 -23.98 -24.07 12.61
C ALA A 14 -22.51 -23.74 12.89
N THR A 15 -21.81 -24.62 13.60
CA THR A 15 -20.36 -24.58 13.73
C THR A 15 -19.78 -24.62 12.33
N ALA A 16 -19.04 -23.58 11.95
CA ALA A 16 -18.26 -23.56 10.72
C ALA A 16 -17.48 -24.88 10.60
N ALA A 17 -17.60 -25.55 9.47
CA ALA A 17 -16.94 -26.83 9.27
C ALA A 17 -15.41 -26.63 9.37
N GLU A 18 -14.80 -27.09 10.46
CA GLU A 18 -13.35 -27.15 10.57
C GLU A 18 -12.79 -27.95 9.39
N LEU A 19 -11.74 -27.42 8.76
CA LEU A 19 -11.07 -28.06 7.63
C LEU A 19 -10.72 -29.51 7.99
N SER A 20 -11.17 -30.48 7.19
CA SER A 20 -10.87 -31.88 7.49
C SER A 20 -9.36 -32.13 7.40
N ARG A 21 -8.87 -33.15 8.10
CA ARG A 21 -7.45 -33.52 8.04
C ARG A 21 -7.00 -33.84 6.60
N ALA A 22 -7.85 -34.49 5.82
CA ALA A 22 -7.57 -34.80 4.42
C ALA A 22 -7.47 -33.52 3.56
N ASP A 23 -8.35 -32.54 3.80
CA ASP A 23 -8.30 -31.25 3.11
C ASP A 23 -7.07 -30.44 3.51
N TYR A 24 -6.68 -30.47 4.78
CA TYR A 24 -5.46 -29.85 5.26
C TYR A 24 -4.21 -30.44 4.56
N GLU A 25 -4.12 -31.77 4.48
CA GLU A 25 -3.03 -32.46 3.78
C GLU A 25 -3.03 -32.13 2.27
N ASN A 26 -4.20 -32.05 1.63
CA ASN A 26 -4.34 -31.62 0.23
C ASN A 26 -3.86 -30.18 -0.01
N CYS A 27 -4.03 -29.29 0.97
CA CYS A 27 -3.58 -27.90 0.90
C CYS A 27 -2.06 -27.76 1.10
N GLN A 28 -1.41 -28.65 1.86
CA GLN A 28 0.05 -28.62 2.07
C GLN A 28 0.86 -29.10 0.85
N ALA A 29 0.34 -30.09 0.11
CA ALA A 29 1.19 -31.03 -0.61
C ALA A 29 1.46 -30.73 -2.10
N ARG A 30 1.28 -29.51 -2.60
CA ARG A 30 1.32 -29.28 -4.06
C ARG A 30 1.99 -27.98 -4.50
N ASP A 31 2.32 -27.93 -5.79
CA ASP A 31 2.53 -26.70 -6.53
C ASP A 31 1.24 -25.85 -6.54
N GLU A 32 1.31 -24.67 -7.14
CA GLU A 32 0.18 -23.74 -7.16
C GLU A 32 -1.05 -24.29 -7.90
N ALA A 33 -0.84 -25.12 -8.93
CA ALA A 33 -1.93 -25.79 -9.65
C ALA A 33 -2.70 -26.74 -8.72
N GLY A 34 -1.98 -27.49 -7.89
CA GLY A 34 -2.60 -28.35 -6.92
C GLY A 34 -3.28 -27.62 -5.76
N PHE A 35 -2.74 -26.49 -5.33
CA PHE A 35 -3.39 -25.59 -4.36
C PHE A 35 -4.71 -25.02 -4.90
N LYS A 36 -4.71 -24.54 -6.15
CA LYS A 36 -5.93 -24.10 -6.85
C LYS A 36 -6.99 -25.20 -6.87
N ALA A 37 -6.59 -26.45 -7.14
CA ALA A 37 -7.53 -27.58 -7.16
C ALA A 37 -8.14 -27.87 -5.78
N ALA A 38 -7.35 -27.75 -4.70
CA ALA A 38 -7.84 -27.93 -3.33
C ALA A 38 -8.85 -26.83 -2.94
N LEU A 39 -8.54 -25.58 -3.26
CA LEU A 39 -9.47 -24.45 -3.07
C LEU A 39 -10.78 -24.64 -3.83
N ALA A 40 -10.69 -25.06 -5.10
CA ALA A 40 -11.88 -25.30 -5.91
C ALA A 40 -12.76 -26.44 -5.36
N ALA A 41 -12.16 -27.46 -4.73
CA ALA A 41 -12.91 -28.51 -4.05
C ALA A 41 -13.66 -27.97 -2.83
N ILE A 42 -12.97 -27.23 -1.95
CA ILE A 42 -13.57 -26.59 -0.76
C ILE A 42 -14.73 -25.67 -1.15
N SER A 43 -14.52 -24.79 -2.13
CA SER A 43 -15.58 -23.92 -2.67
C SER A 43 -16.74 -24.73 -3.24
N SER A 44 -16.46 -25.82 -3.97
CA SER A 44 -17.51 -26.64 -4.58
C SER A 44 -18.36 -27.34 -3.55
N ASP A 45 -17.76 -27.86 -2.48
CA ASP A 45 -18.50 -28.58 -1.45
C ASP A 45 -19.37 -27.63 -0.63
N ALA A 46 -18.87 -26.43 -0.31
CA ALA A 46 -19.65 -25.39 0.36
C ALA A 46 -20.81 -24.90 -0.51
N ILE A 47 -20.58 -24.60 -1.79
CA ILE A 47 -21.65 -24.18 -2.71
C ILE A 47 -22.68 -25.30 -2.88
N LYS A 48 -22.26 -26.56 -3.06
CA LYS A 48 -23.17 -27.72 -3.13
C LYS A 48 -24.02 -27.87 -1.88
N ALA A 49 -23.43 -27.67 -0.69
CA ALA A 49 -24.18 -27.71 0.57
C ALA A 49 -25.23 -26.59 0.62
N GLY A 50 -24.86 -25.37 0.24
CA GLY A 50 -25.77 -24.22 0.20
C GLY A 50 -26.89 -24.34 -0.84
N VAL A 51 -26.61 -24.84 -2.05
CA VAL A 51 -27.66 -24.98 -3.08
C VAL A 51 -28.60 -26.16 -2.82
N LYS A 52 -28.20 -27.15 -2.00
CA LYS A 52 -29.09 -28.24 -1.56
C LYS A 52 -30.22 -27.76 -0.64
N THR A 53 -30.04 -26.64 0.06
CA THR A 53 -31.07 -26.07 0.94
C THR A 53 -32.05 -25.16 0.20
N VAL A 54 -31.84 -24.92 -1.10
CA VAL A 54 -32.71 -24.06 -1.92
C VAL A 54 -33.97 -24.81 -2.32
N ASP A 55 -35.13 -24.28 -1.93
CA ASP A 55 -36.41 -24.68 -2.50
C ASP A 55 -36.63 -23.94 -3.83
N TYR A 56 -36.11 -24.53 -4.92
CA TYR A 56 -36.24 -23.98 -6.27
C TYR A 56 -37.69 -23.73 -6.66
N ARG A 57 -38.60 -24.57 -6.20
CA ARG A 57 -40.01 -24.46 -6.52
C ARG A 57 -40.62 -23.24 -5.84
N ALA A 58 -40.35 -23.03 -4.55
CA ALA A 58 -40.80 -21.86 -3.83
C ALA A 58 -40.22 -20.56 -4.41
N VAL A 59 -38.93 -20.55 -4.78
CA VAL A 59 -38.28 -19.36 -5.38
C VAL A 59 -38.90 -19.03 -6.75
N VAL A 60 -39.13 -20.03 -7.60
CA VAL A 60 -39.81 -19.82 -8.90
C VAL A 60 -41.24 -19.32 -8.69
N ALA A 61 -42.01 -19.93 -7.78
CA ALA A 61 -43.38 -19.52 -7.51
C ALA A 61 -43.46 -18.08 -6.97
N ASP A 62 -42.51 -17.68 -6.13
CA ASP A 62 -42.45 -16.31 -5.62
C ASP A 62 -42.13 -15.31 -6.73
N GLN A 63 -41.13 -15.58 -7.55
CA GLN A 63 -40.76 -14.71 -8.67
C GLN A 63 -41.83 -14.66 -9.77
N TRP A 64 -42.50 -15.79 -10.04
CA TRP A 64 -43.64 -15.88 -10.95
C TRP A 64 -44.78 -14.93 -10.55
N ARG A 65 -45.06 -14.83 -9.24
CA ARG A 65 -46.04 -13.86 -8.71
C ARG A 65 -45.55 -12.43 -8.83
N LYS A 66 -44.28 -12.16 -8.49
CA LYS A 66 -43.70 -10.81 -8.54
C LYS A 66 -43.67 -10.22 -9.95
N THR A 67 -43.41 -11.05 -10.97
CA THR A 67 -43.38 -10.61 -12.36
C THR A 67 -44.76 -10.55 -13.01
N GLY A 68 -45.82 -11.00 -12.32
CA GLY A 68 -47.18 -11.03 -12.87
C GLY A 68 -47.32 -11.97 -14.07
N LEU A 69 -46.52 -13.05 -14.12
CA LEU A 69 -46.43 -13.93 -15.29
C LEU A 69 -47.76 -14.65 -15.59
N ASP A 70 -48.61 -14.85 -14.57
CA ASP A 70 -49.98 -15.36 -14.75
C ASP A 70 -50.80 -14.47 -15.70
N ASP A 71 -50.84 -13.16 -15.46
CA ASP A 71 -51.62 -12.22 -16.27
C ASP A 71 -51.05 -12.08 -17.68
N VAL A 72 -49.73 -12.16 -17.81
CA VAL A 72 -49.04 -12.10 -19.11
C VAL A 72 -49.41 -13.33 -19.95
N ILE A 73 -49.35 -14.52 -19.36
CA ILE A 73 -49.73 -15.76 -20.04
C ILE A 73 -51.21 -15.74 -20.40
N ASP A 74 -52.09 -15.36 -19.49
CA ASP A 74 -53.54 -15.38 -19.73
C ASP A 74 -53.94 -14.46 -20.89
N LYS A 75 -53.40 -13.24 -20.93
CA LYS A 75 -53.63 -12.30 -22.05
C LYS A 75 -53.07 -12.85 -23.37
N ARG A 76 -51.91 -13.50 -23.33
CA ARG A 76 -51.27 -14.05 -24.54
C ARG A 76 -51.98 -15.30 -25.05
N VAL A 77 -52.56 -16.11 -24.17
CA VAL A 77 -53.45 -17.22 -24.54
C VAL A 77 -54.65 -16.68 -25.31
N ASP A 78 -55.29 -15.60 -24.86
CA ASP A 78 -56.43 -15.02 -25.58
C ASP A 78 -56.03 -14.54 -26.98
N PHE A 79 -54.93 -13.79 -27.10
CA PHE A 79 -54.44 -13.33 -28.41
C PHE A 79 -54.10 -14.49 -29.35
N ALA A 80 -53.41 -15.52 -28.84
CA ALA A 80 -53.03 -16.69 -29.62
C ALA A 80 -54.26 -17.50 -30.07
N ILE A 81 -55.29 -17.60 -29.23
CA ILE A 81 -56.55 -18.26 -29.58
C ILE A 81 -57.28 -17.50 -30.69
N ASP A 82 -57.36 -16.18 -30.61
CA ASP A 82 -58.01 -15.36 -31.65
C ASP A 82 -57.25 -15.42 -32.98
N GLU A 83 -55.92 -15.40 -32.94
CA GLU A 83 -55.06 -15.55 -34.12
C GLU A 83 -55.26 -16.93 -34.77
N VAL A 84 -55.11 -18.02 -34.02
CA VAL A 84 -55.32 -19.40 -34.51
C VAL A 84 -56.75 -19.59 -35.02
N LYS A 85 -57.74 -18.98 -34.36
CA LYS A 85 -59.15 -19.01 -34.79
C LYS A 85 -59.36 -18.30 -36.13
N SER A 86 -58.65 -17.21 -36.39
CA SER A 86 -58.72 -16.46 -37.65
C SER A 86 -58.06 -17.20 -38.82
N GLU A 87 -57.01 -17.99 -38.54
CA GLU A 87 -56.22 -18.72 -39.54
C GLU A 87 -56.74 -20.14 -39.82
N THR A 88 -57.41 -20.77 -38.84
CA THR A 88 -57.89 -22.15 -38.98
C THR A 88 -59.27 -22.19 -39.61
N SER A 89 -59.48 -23.02 -40.64
CA SER A 89 -60.79 -23.16 -41.27
C SER A 89 -61.85 -23.75 -40.31
N TRP A 90 -63.13 -23.42 -40.52
CA TRP A 90 -64.23 -23.88 -39.65
C TRP A 90 -64.36 -25.42 -39.62
N SER A 91 -64.14 -26.08 -40.77
CA SER A 91 -64.20 -27.54 -40.88
C SER A 91 -63.07 -28.24 -40.12
N GLU A 92 -61.88 -27.65 -40.08
CA GLU A 92 -60.72 -28.16 -39.34
C GLU A 92 -60.88 -27.96 -37.82
N ARG A 93 -61.52 -26.87 -37.40
CA ARG A 93 -61.94 -26.65 -36.01
C ARG A 93 -62.97 -27.69 -35.54
N LEU A 94 -63.94 -28.05 -36.36
CA LEU A 94 -64.88 -29.13 -36.02
C LEU A 94 -64.23 -30.50 -35.95
N LYS A 95 -63.29 -30.80 -36.87
CA LYS A 95 -62.52 -32.05 -36.83
C LYS A 95 -61.73 -32.20 -35.53
N SER A 96 -61.23 -31.09 -34.96
CA SER A 96 -60.50 -31.13 -33.69
C SER A 96 -61.30 -31.70 -32.53
N LEU A 97 -62.63 -31.56 -32.50
CA LEU A 97 -63.48 -32.06 -31.42
C LEU A 97 -63.59 -33.60 -31.40
N ALA A 98 -63.39 -34.25 -32.55
CA ALA A 98 -63.52 -35.69 -32.70
C ALA A 98 -62.19 -36.41 -32.96
N ASN A 99 -61.09 -35.65 -33.12
CA ASN A 99 -59.76 -36.19 -33.42
C ASN A 99 -58.71 -35.57 -32.49
N ALA A 100 -58.10 -36.43 -31.68
CA ALA A 100 -57.08 -36.06 -30.69
C ALA A 100 -55.83 -35.43 -31.34
N GLU A 101 -55.42 -35.90 -32.50
CA GLU A 101 -54.28 -35.37 -33.26
C GLU A 101 -54.55 -33.94 -33.75
N ALA A 102 -55.75 -33.68 -34.26
CA ALA A 102 -56.17 -32.34 -34.68
C ALA A 102 -56.30 -31.38 -33.48
N SER A 103 -56.80 -31.85 -32.34
CA SER A 103 -56.78 -31.11 -31.07
C SER A 103 -55.36 -30.77 -30.61
N GLN A 104 -54.46 -31.75 -30.64
CA GLN A 104 -53.07 -31.57 -30.25
C GLN A 104 -52.34 -30.57 -31.16
N LYS A 105 -52.61 -30.61 -32.47
CA LYS A 105 -52.04 -29.66 -33.43
C LYS A 105 -52.46 -28.22 -33.11
N LEU A 106 -53.75 -27.99 -32.80
CA LEU A 106 -54.24 -26.66 -32.42
C LEU A 106 -53.68 -26.21 -31.06
N ALA A 107 -53.62 -27.10 -30.07
CA ALA A 107 -53.03 -26.78 -28.77
C ALA A 107 -51.54 -26.43 -28.89
N THR A 108 -50.81 -27.16 -29.74
CA THR A 108 -49.40 -26.87 -30.06
C THR A 108 -49.27 -25.51 -30.73
N ALA A 109 -50.10 -25.20 -31.72
CA ALA A 109 -50.07 -23.93 -32.42
C ALA A 109 -50.37 -22.73 -31.50
N VAL A 110 -51.29 -22.88 -30.54
CA VAL A 110 -51.59 -21.86 -29.52
C VAL A 110 -50.42 -21.74 -28.55
N ALA A 111 -49.91 -22.86 -28.01
CA ALA A 111 -48.78 -22.86 -27.09
C ALA A 111 -47.52 -22.23 -27.71
N GLU A 112 -47.20 -22.55 -28.96
CA GLU A 112 -46.08 -21.94 -29.67
C GLU A 112 -46.23 -20.42 -29.77
N ARG A 113 -47.41 -19.90 -30.11
CA ARG A 113 -47.66 -18.45 -30.18
C ARG A 113 -47.57 -17.78 -28.81
N VAL A 114 -48.09 -18.41 -27.76
CA VAL A 114 -48.03 -17.89 -26.39
C VAL A 114 -46.59 -17.79 -25.91
N TYR A 115 -45.87 -18.91 -25.87
CA TYR A 115 -44.54 -18.96 -25.26
C TYR A 115 -43.42 -18.41 -26.15
N ARG A 116 -43.63 -18.29 -27.47
CA ARG A 116 -42.70 -17.56 -28.35
C ARG A 116 -43.00 -16.06 -28.44
N SER A 117 -44.09 -15.58 -27.85
CA SER A 117 -44.40 -14.14 -27.84
C SER A 117 -43.34 -13.35 -27.08
N ASP A 118 -43.03 -12.15 -27.55
CA ASP A 118 -42.01 -11.30 -26.94
C ASP A 118 -42.36 -10.93 -25.50
N ALA A 119 -43.65 -10.76 -25.18
CA ALA A 119 -44.07 -10.46 -23.81
C ALA A 119 -43.83 -11.64 -22.84
N VAL A 120 -44.10 -12.88 -23.25
CA VAL A 120 -43.82 -14.04 -22.39
C VAL A 120 -42.31 -14.26 -22.26
N LYS A 121 -41.54 -14.07 -23.35
CA LYS A 121 -40.07 -14.14 -23.30
C LYS A 121 -39.49 -13.13 -22.31
N VAL A 122 -39.86 -11.85 -22.42
CA VAL A 122 -39.39 -10.80 -21.50
C VAL A 122 -39.77 -11.12 -20.06
N ALA A 123 -41.03 -11.54 -19.82
CA ALA A 123 -41.47 -11.87 -18.46
C ALA A 123 -40.76 -13.12 -17.89
N MET A 124 -40.40 -14.09 -18.73
CA MET A 124 -39.58 -15.24 -18.35
C MET A 124 -38.12 -14.86 -18.07
N GLU A 125 -37.53 -13.93 -18.83
CA GLU A 125 -36.18 -13.39 -18.61
C GLU A 125 -36.12 -12.59 -17.30
N ASP A 126 -37.12 -11.76 -17.02
CA ASP A 126 -37.23 -11.01 -15.77
C ASP A 126 -37.36 -11.94 -14.56
N MET A 127 -38.18 -12.99 -14.69
CA MET A 127 -38.33 -14.00 -13.66
C MET A 127 -37.02 -14.78 -13.45
N ALA A 128 -36.38 -15.24 -14.52
CA ALA A 128 -35.09 -15.93 -14.44
C ALA A 128 -34.02 -15.06 -13.77
N SER A 129 -34.00 -13.76 -14.07
CA SER A 129 -33.13 -12.78 -13.42
C SER A 129 -33.48 -12.58 -11.94
N GLY A 130 -34.76 -12.60 -11.58
CA GLY A 130 -35.22 -12.63 -10.19
C GLY A 130 -34.76 -13.86 -9.42
N VAL A 131 -34.97 -15.05 -10.01
CA VAL A 131 -34.56 -16.33 -9.42
C VAL A 131 -33.04 -16.39 -9.24
N ALA A 132 -32.27 -16.00 -10.26
CA ALA A 132 -30.82 -15.95 -10.18
C ALA A 132 -30.31 -15.00 -9.09
N ARG A 133 -31.00 -13.89 -8.81
CA ARG A 133 -30.67 -12.99 -7.69
C ARG A 133 -30.91 -13.64 -6.33
N ASP A 134 -32.02 -14.33 -6.15
CA ASP A 134 -32.36 -14.94 -4.85
C ASP A 134 -31.50 -16.18 -4.56
N ILE A 135 -31.22 -16.99 -5.58
CA ILE A 135 -30.26 -18.09 -5.48
C ILE A 135 -28.84 -17.54 -5.28
N GLY A 136 -28.48 -16.48 -6.00
CA GLY A 136 -27.20 -15.80 -5.84
C GLY A 136 -26.91 -15.39 -4.40
N LYS A 137 -27.91 -14.85 -3.66
CA LYS A 137 -27.77 -14.56 -2.23
C LYS A 137 -27.47 -15.81 -1.39
N THR A 138 -28.08 -16.95 -1.73
CA THR A 138 -27.82 -18.22 -1.03
C THR A 138 -26.40 -18.70 -1.30
N ILE A 139 -25.92 -18.57 -2.55
CA ILE A 139 -24.53 -18.88 -2.91
C ILE A 139 -23.55 -17.90 -2.24
N GLU A 140 -23.88 -16.61 -2.14
CA GLU A 140 -23.09 -15.60 -1.42
C GLU A 140 -22.92 -15.98 0.07
N LEU A 141 -24.00 -16.42 0.72
CA LEU A 141 -23.96 -16.92 2.11
C LEU A 141 -23.11 -18.19 2.24
N ALA A 142 -23.33 -19.19 1.38
CA ALA A 142 -22.53 -20.41 1.36
C ALA A 142 -21.04 -20.14 1.08
N SER A 143 -20.73 -19.16 0.24
CA SER A 143 -19.34 -18.74 -0.02
C SER A 143 -18.73 -18.05 1.19
N THR A 144 -19.53 -17.31 1.96
CA THR A 144 -19.09 -16.69 3.22
C THR A 144 -18.72 -17.77 4.23
N GLU A 145 -19.56 -18.80 4.40
CA GLU A 145 -19.27 -19.97 5.25
C GLU A 145 -18.03 -20.74 4.79
N ALA A 146 -17.76 -20.77 3.48
CA ALA A 146 -16.54 -21.37 2.92
C ALA A 146 -15.26 -20.57 3.20
N SER A 147 -15.36 -19.33 3.68
CA SER A 147 -14.19 -18.45 3.84
C SER A 147 -13.20 -19.02 4.84
N GLU A 148 -13.66 -19.51 5.98
CA GLU A 148 -12.79 -20.07 7.01
C GLU A 148 -11.94 -21.26 6.52
N PRO A 149 -12.52 -22.32 5.91
CA PRO A 149 -11.73 -23.43 5.39
C PRO A 149 -10.83 -23.02 4.20
N ILE A 150 -11.25 -22.06 3.37
CA ILE A 150 -10.40 -21.48 2.32
C ILE A 150 -9.16 -20.79 2.92
N LEU A 151 -9.34 -19.96 3.94
CA LEU A 151 -8.25 -19.26 4.63
C LEU A 151 -7.34 -20.23 5.38
N ALA A 152 -7.90 -21.29 5.97
CA ALA A 152 -7.12 -22.36 6.59
C ALA A 152 -6.28 -23.12 5.55
N CYS A 153 -6.84 -23.41 4.38
CA CYS A 153 -6.12 -24.02 3.26
C CYS A 153 -4.96 -23.15 2.78
N LEU A 154 -5.20 -21.85 2.62
CA LEU A 154 -4.15 -20.88 2.26
C LEU A 154 -3.03 -20.83 3.30
N LYS A 155 -3.37 -20.82 4.60
CA LYS A 155 -2.37 -20.87 5.68
C LYS A 155 -1.56 -22.18 5.65
N ALA A 156 -2.21 -23.31 5.37
CA ALA A 156 -1.56 -24.61 5.26
C ALA A 156 -0.60 -24.67 4.05
N PHE A 157 -0.93 -24.01 2.95
CA PHE A 157 -0.09 -23.93 1.76
C PHE A 157 1.14 -23.02 1.95
N VAL A 158 0.98 -21.89 2.64
CA VAL A 158 2.00 -20.84 2.79
C VAL A 158 2.90 -21.06 4.01
N GLY A 159 2.31 -21.44 5.14
CA GLY A 159 2.98 -21.51 6.45
C GLY A 159 4.26 -22.36 6.46
N PRO A 160 4.22 -23.63 6.01
CA PRO A 160 5.41 -24.49 6.01
C PRO A 160 6.58 -23.94 5.18
N ARG A 161 6.30 -23.15 4.15
CA ARG A 161 7.32 -22.61 3.23
C ARG A 161 7.88 -21.27 3.68
N TYR A 162 7.02 -20.40 4.20
CA TYR A 162 7.37 -18.98 4.40
C TYR A 162 7.19 -18.49 5.84
N GLY A 163 6.68 -19.33 6.75
CA GLY A 163 6.45 -18.99 8.15
C GLY A 163 5.03 -18.51 8.46
N SER A 164 4.67 -18.50 9.74
CA SER A 164 3.30 -18.25 10.20
C SER A 164 2.85 -16.80 10.01
N ALA A 165 3.75 -15.81 10.12
CA ALA A 165 3.39 -14.41 9.90
C ALA A 165 2.97 -14.15 8.46
N VAL A 166 3.70 -14.71 7.50
CA VAL A 166 3.38 -14.62 6.07
C VAL A 166 2.03 -15.29 5.80
N ALA A 167 1.82 -16.50 6.32
CA ALA A 167 0.55 -17.22 6.19
C ALA A 167 -0.63 -16.44 6.81
N GLN A 168 -0.43 -15.79 7.96
CA GLN A 168 -1.44 -14.96 8.60
C GLN A 168 -1.71 -13.67 7.84
N ALA A 169 -0.68 -13.03 7.28
CA ALA A 169 -0.82 -11.80 6.52
C ALA A 169 -1.61 -12.02 5.22
N VAL A 170 -1.22 -13.01 4.41
CA VAL A 170 -1.93 -13.32 3.17
C VAL A 170 -3.36 -13.79 3.44
N ALA A 171 -3.58 -14.58 4.50
CA ALA A 171 -4.94 -14.97 4.88
C ALA A 171 -5.76 -13.79 5.43
N GLY A 172 -5.11 -12.81 6.07
CA GLY A 172 -5.75 -11.55 6.45
C GLY A 172 -6.14 -10.71 5.24
N ASP A 173 -5.31 -10.66 4.21
CA ASP A 173 -5.60 -9.97 2.94
C ASP A 173 -6.74 -10.64 2.18
N ALA A 174 -6.67 -11.96 2.00
CA ALA A 174 -7.73 -12.74 1.39
C ALA A 174 -9.04 -12.64 2.20
N GLY A 175 -8.97 -12.71 3.53
CA GLY A 175 -10.15 -12.61 4.39
C GLY A 175 -10.83 -11.25 4.34
N ARG A 176 -10.05 -10.15 4.27
CA ARG A 176 -10.60 -8.81 4.07
C ARG A 176 -11.33 -8.69 2.72
N ASP A 177 -10.81 -9.31 1.69
CA ASP A 177 -11.44 -9.28 0.36
C ASP A 177 -12.70 -10.15 0.27
N MET A 178 -12.72 -11.28 0.99
CA MET A 178 -13.88 -12.16 1.11
C MET A 178 -14.98 -11.61 2.03
N SER A 179 -14.64 -10.68 2.93
CA SER A 179 -15.62 -10.10 3.87
C SER A 179 -16.63 -9.18 3.17
N ILE A 180 -17.91 -9.41 3.44
CA ILE A 180 -19.02 -8.61 2.91
C ILE A 180 -19.18 -7.37 3.78
N ASP A 181 -18.91 -6.19 3.24
CA ASP A 181 -19.37 -4.92 3.81
C ASP A 181 -20.71 -4.53 3.14
N PRO A 182 -21.87 -4.84 3.75
CA PRO A 182 -23.18 -4.54 3.18
C PRO A 182 -23.42 -3.03 3.00
N SER A 183 -22.64 -2.16 3.64
CA SER A 183 -22.73 -0.70 3.48
C SER A 183 -22.06 -0.17 2.21
N LYS A 184 -21.26 -0.99 1.51
CA LYS A 184 -20.53 -0.61 0.28
C LYS A 184 -21.10 -1.22 -1.02
N GLY A 185 -22.14 -2.05 -0.93
CA GLY A 185 -22.59 -2.92 -2.03
C GLY A 185 -23.84 -2.49 -2.82
N SER A 186 -24.36 -1.27 -2.65
CA SER A 186 -25.63 -0.84 -3.29
C SER A 186 -25.47 -0.06 -4.60
N GLY A 187 -24.26 0.03 -5.16
CA GLY A 187 -24.01 0.76 -6.41
C GLY A 187 -24.22 -0.11 -7.65
N ASP A 188 -25.04 0.36 -8.59
CA ASP A 188 -25.25 -0.26 -9.89
C ASP A 188 -23.93 -0.55 -10.61
N VAL A 189 -23.82 -1.77 -11.15
CA VAL A 189 -22.60 -2.30 -11.76
C VAL A 189 -22.45 -1.71 -13.17
N SER A 190 -21.63 -0.67 -13.33
CA SER A 190 -21.11 -0.26 -14.64
C SER A 190 -19.62 -0.56 -14.76
N ALA A 191 -19.16 -0.89 -15.97
CA ALA A 191 -17.75 -1.17 -16.27
C ALA A 191 -16.79 -0.02 -15.89
N GLY A 192 -17.31 1.21 -15.71
CA GLY A 192 -16.54 2.37 -15.25
C GLY A 192 -16.30 2.43 -13.74
N ALA A 193 -17.07 1.70 -12.93
CA ALA A 193 -16.89 1.65 -11.47
C ALA A 193 -15.70 0.77 -11.04
N VAL A 194 -15.31 -0.20 -11.87
CA VAL A 194 -14.23 -1.16 -11.61
C VAL A 194 -12.84 -0.49 -11.65
N LEU A 195 -12.69 0.60 -12.40
CA LEU A 195 -11.40 1.29 -12.55
C LEU A 195 -11.09 2.30 -11.43
N LYS A 196 -12.09 2.75 -10.65
CA LYS A 196 -11.90 3.77 -9.61
C LYS A 196 -11.67 3.20 -8.21
N GLN A 197 -11.79 1.87 -8.06
CA GLN A 197 -11.66 1.13 -6.80
C GLN A 197 -10.36 0.30 -6.72
N SER A 198 -9.41 0.50 -7.64
CA SER A 198 -8.17 -0.30 -7.71
C SER A 198 -7.01 0.22 -6.84
N SER A 199 -7.14 1.36 -6.14
CA SER A 199 -6.05 1.91 -5.32
C SER A 199 -6.21 1.76 -3.81
N GLY A 200 -7.28 1.13 -3.31
CA GLY A 200 -7.43 0.95 -1.86
C GLY A 200 -8.62 0.15 -1.32
N GLY A 201 -9.34 -0.64 -2.14
CA GLY A 201 -10.56 -1.30 -1.66
C GLY A 201 -10.95 -2.54 -2.45
N ILE A 202 -10.10 -3.57 -2.41
CA ILE A 202 -10.44 -4.93 -2.84
C ILE A 202 -11.24 -5.59 -1.70
N ALA A 203 -12.51 -5.21 -1.59
CA ALA A 203 -13.47 -5.89 -0.73
C ALA A 203 -14.67 -6.21 -1.62
N GLY A 204 -14.99 -7.49 -1.77
CA GLY A 204 -16.14 -7.97 -2.54
C GLY A 204 -15.86 -8.36 -3.99
N ALA A 205 -14.60 -8.57 -4.39
CA ALA A 205 -14.29 -9.08 -5.74
C ALA A 205 -14.89 -10.48 -5.97
N THR A 206 -14.90 -11.33 -4.94
CA THR A 206 -15.53 -12.66 -4.99
C THR A 206 -17.05 -12.56 -5.24
N ILE A 207 -17.72 -11.58 -4.64
CA ILE A 207 -19.16 -11.34 -4.87
C ILE A 207 -19.41 -10.95 -6.32
N LEU A 208 -18.57 -10.09 -6.90
CA LEU A 208 -18.70 -9.69 -8.31
C LEU A 208 -18.55 -10.89 -9.25
N VAL A 209 -17.63 -11.82 -8.96
CA VAL A 209 -17.47 -13.06 -9.72
C VAL A 209 -18.75 -13.90 -9.64
N VAL A 210 -19.29 -14.12 -8.44
CA VAL A 210 -20.55 -14.88 -8.26
C VAL A 210 -21.71 -14.21 -9.00
N ARG A 211 -21.89 -12.89 -8.85
CA ARG A 211 -22.97 -12.15 -9.53
C ARG A 211 -22.86 -12.18 -11.06
N ARG A 212 -21.65 -12.06 -11.61
CA ARG A 212 -21.40 -12.17 -13.05
C ARG A 212 -21.75 -13.56 -13.57
N GLN A 213 -21.40 -14.60 -12.82
CA GLN A 213 -21.78 -15.97 -13.19
C GLN A 213 -23.29 -16.18 -13.10
N MET A 214 -23.95 -15.66 -12.06
CA MET A 214 -25.42 -15.72 -11.95
C MET A 214 -26.15 -15.01 -13.08
N ALA A 215 -25.65 -13.86 -13.53
CA ALA A 215 -26.22 -13.17 -14.69
C ALA A 215 -26.09 -14.00 -15.98
N THR A 216 -24.95 -14.68 -16.16
CA THR A 216 -24.73 -15.59 -17.31
C THR A 216 -25.68 -16.79 -17.26
N ILE A 217 -25.92 -17.34 -16.06
CA ILE A 217 -26.89 -18.41 -15.84
C ILE A 217 -28.30 -17.92 -16.15
N ALA A 218 -28.71 -16.75 -15.67
CA ALA A 218 -30.03 -16.18 -15.93
C ALA A 218 -30.34 -16.08 -17.43
N THR A 219 -29.40 -15.59 -18.23
CA THR A 219 -29.55 -15.48 -19.69
C THR A 219 -29.71 -16.85 -20.36
N ARG A 220 -28.90 -17.84 -20.00
CA ARG A 220 -28.99 -19.20 -20.59
C ARG A 220 -30.24 -19.93 -20.16
N VAL A 221 -30.62 -19.79 -18.89
CA VAL A 221 -31.85 -20.34 -18.31
C VAL A 221 -33.06 -19.77 -19.06
N GLY A 222 -33.14 -18.46 -19.26
CA GLY A 222 -34.23 -17.82 -20.03
C GLY A 222 -34.36 -18.40 -21.45
N GLN A 223 -33.25 -18.63 -22.14
CA GLN A 223 -33.25 -19.21 -23.49
C GLN A 223 -33.66 -20.68 -23.53
N ARG A 224 -33.25 -21.50 -22.55
CA ARG A 224 -33.58 -22.93 -22.49
C ARG A 224 -35.00 -23.20 -22.00
N ILE A 225 -35.50 -22.39 -21.07
CA ILE A 225 -36.86 -22.52 -20.49
C ILE A 225 -37.93 -22.51 -21.59
N VAL A 226 -37.85 -21.60 -22.55
CA VAL A 226 -38.85 -21.50 -23.62
C VAL A 226 -38.92 -22.79 -24.43
N GLY A 227 -37.77 -23.43 -24.69
CA GLY A 227 -37.69 -24.70 -25.41
C GLY A 227 -38.23 -25.89 -24.61
N SER A 228 -37.85 -26.02 -23.34
CA SER A 228 -38.27 -27.14 -22.47
C SER A 228 -39.76 -27.08 -22.14
N VAL A 229 -40.28 -25.89 -21.84
CA VAL A 229 -41.70 -25.65 -21.55
C VAL A 229 -42.57 -25.96 -22.76
N LEU A 230 -42.16 -25.55 -23.97
CA LEU A 230 -42.86 -25.91 -25.20
C LEU A 230 -42.87 -27.43 -25.45
N SER A 231 -41.73 -28.10 -25.24
CA SER A 231 -41.63 -29.56 -25.41
C SER A 231 -42.58 -30.33 -24.47
N ARG A 232 -42.69 -29.92 -23.19
CA ARG A 232 -43.57 -30.57 -22.22
C ARG A 232 -45.03 -30.18 -22.32
N LEU A 233 -45.37 -28.95 -22.67
CA LEU A 233 -46.77 -28.52 -22.80
C LEU A 233 -47.51 -29.26 -23.92
N VAL A 234 -46.82 -29.60 -25.01
CA VAL A 234 -47.37 -30.43 -26.08
C VAL A 234 -47.70 -31.84 -25.59
N SER A 235 -46.95 -32.38 -24.63
CA SER A 235 -47.24 -33.67 -23.99
C SER A 235 -48.41 -33.60 -22.99
N VAL A 236 -48.60 -32.47 -22.30
CA VAL A 236 -49.65 -32.28 -21.28
C VAL A 236 -51.00 -31.94 -21.91
N ALA A 237 -51.01 -31.13 -22.97
CA ALA A 237 -52.22 -30.86 -23.75
C ALA A 237 -52.81 -32.14 -24.37
N ALA A 238 -51.96 -33.10 -24.75
CA ALA A 238 -52.40 -34.42 -25.22
C ALA A 238 -53.12 -35.25 -24.13
N GLY A 239 -52.83 -35.01 -22.84
CA GLY A 239 -53.46 -35.73 -21.72
C GLY A 239 -54.71 -35.05 -21.13
N GLY A 240 -54.77 -33.71 -21.13
CA GLY A 240 -55.88 -32.95 -20.53
C GLY A 240 -57.13 -32.82 -21.41
N ILE A 241 -56.95 -32.76 -22.73
CA ILE A 241 -58.05 -32.59 -23.69
C ILE A 241 -59.02 -33.81 -23.67
N GLY A 242 -58.54 -34.98 -23.24
CA GLY A 242 -59.37 -36.18 -23.11
C GLY A 242 -60.43 -36.15 -22.00
N LEU A 243 -60.28 -35.31 -20.96
CA LEU A 243 -61.19 -35.29 -19.80
C LEU A 243 -62.27 -34.20 -19.87
N VAL A 244 -62.01 -33.07 -20.55
CA VAL A 244 -62.94 -31.92 -20.58
C VAL A 244 -64.08 -32.09 -21.61
N LEU A 245 -63.92 -32.99 -22.58
CA LEU A 245 -64.92 -33.25 -23.62
C LEU A 245 -66.26 -33.83 -23.11
N ILE A 246 -66.38 -34.15 -21.81
CA ILE A 246 -67.57 -34.78 -21.23
C ILE A 246 -68.49 -33.77 -20.49
N ALA A 247 -68.08 -32.52 -20.24
CA ALA A 247 -68.81 -31.64 -19.30
C ALA A 247 -69.23 -30.24 -19.82
N LYS A 248 -68.96 -29.86 -21.07
CA LYS A 248 -69.21 -28.48 -21.56
C LYS A 248 -70.34 -28.36 -22.59
N ASP A 249 -71.01 -27.22 -22.60
CA ASP A 249 -72.31 -26.98 -23.25
C ASP A 249 -72.21 -26.84 -24.79
N ILE A 250 -73.23 -27.35 -25.52
CA ILE A 250 -73.21 -27.59 -26.98
C ILE A 250 -73.04 -26.30 -27.82
N TRP A 251 -73.32 -25.13 -27.24
CA TRP A 251 -73.30 -23.84 -27.93
C TRP A 251 -71.90 -23.20 -28.07
N GLU A 252 -70.93 -23.53 -27.20
CA GLU A 252 -69.53 -23.05 -27.29
C GLU A 252 -68.68 -23.80 -28.34
N PHE A 253 -69.11 -24.99 -28.76
CA PHE A 253 -68.33 -25.88 -29.64
C PHE A 253 -68.31 -25.50 -31.13
N ARG A 254 -69.03 -24.45 -31.55
CA ARG A 254 -68.92 -23.90 -32.91
C ARG A 254 -67.48 -23.47 -33.26
N ASN A 255 -66.62 -23.28 -32.26
CA ASN A 255 -65.22 -22.87 -32.40
C ASN A 255 -64.20 -24.02 -32.26
N GLY A 256 -64.62 -25.29 -32.20
CA GLY A 256 -63.69 -26.43 -32.00
C GLY A 256 -63.18 -26.53 -30.56
N VAL A 257 -62.01 -27.17 -30.34
CA VAL A 257 -61.42 -27.31 -28.99
C VAL A 257 -60.74 -26.05 -28.44
N LEU A 258 -60.68 -24.96 -29.19
CA LEU A 258 -59.96 -23.74 -28.80
C LEU A 258 -60.41 -23.16 -27.44
N PRO A 259 -61.70 -23.11 -27.07
CA PRO A 259 -62.11 -22.66 -25.73
C PRO A 259 -61.64 -23.58 -24.60
N ILE A 260 -61.52 -24.90 -24.85
CA ILE A 260 -60.98 -25.86 -23.88
C ILE A 260 -59.47 -25.65 -23.72
N ILE A 261 -58.76 -25.47 -24.83
CA ILE A 261 -57.32 -25.14 -24.82
C ILE A 261 -57.08 -23.86 -24.02
N ALA A 262 -57.90 -22.83 -24.23
CA ALA A 262 -57.81 -21.58 -23.49
C ALA A 262 -57.99 -21.78 -21.98
N SER A 263 -59.04 -22.51 -21.55
CA SER A 263 -59.26 -22.76 -20.12
C SER A 263 -58.17 -23.63 -19.49
N GLU A 264 -57.69 -24.65 -20.20
CA GLU A 264 -56.65 -25.56 -19.71
C GLU A 264 -55.29 -24.85 -19.62
N MET A 265 -54.93 -24.05 -20.61
CA MET A 265 -53.67 -23.28 -20.60
C MET A 265 -53.63 -22.21 -19.51
N LYS A 266 -54.78 -21.62 -19.19
CA LYS A 266 -54.93 -20.62 -18.11
C LYS A 266 -55.07 -21.26 -16.72
N SER A 267 -55.32 -22.56 -16.66
CA SER A 267 -55.58 -23.26 -15.40
C SER A 267 -54.37 -23.19 -14.47
N LYS A 268 -54.66 -23.15 -13.16
CA LYS A 268 -53.63 -23.18 -12.12
C LYS A 268 -52.75 -24.43 -12.23
N ALA A 269 -53.34 -25.57 -12.56
CA ALA A 269 -52.62 -26.84 -12.70
C ALA A 269 -51.58 -26.81 -13.85
N THR A 270 -51.91 -26.19 -15.00
CA THR A 270 -50.94 -26.03 -16.10
C THR A 270 -49.82 -25.09 -15.71
N LYS A 271 -50.15 -23.94 -15.10
CA LYS A 271 -49.16 -22.97 -14.59
C LYS A 271 -48.24 -23.60 -13.53
N GLU A 272 -48.80 -24.43 -12.65
CA GLU A 272 -48.03 -25.18 -11.66
C GLU A 272 -47.03 -26.12 -12.34
N LYS A 273 -47.43 -26.90 -13.36
CA LYS A 273 -46.50 -27.75 -14.12
C LYS A 273 -45.40 -26.97 -14.85
N VAL A 274 -45.72 -25.79 -15.40
CA VAL A 274 -44.73 -24.92 -16.05
C VAL A 274 -43.70 -24.43 -15.03
N GLN A 275 -44.15 -23.99 -13.86
CA GLN A 275 -43.25 -23.61 -12.77
C GLN A 275 -42.36 -24.79 -12.30
N ASP A 276 -42.83 -26.05 -12.36
CA ASP A 276 -42.07 -27.23 -11.92
C ASP A 276 -40.94 -27.51 -12.89
N GLU A 277 -41.23 -27.35 -14.18
CA GLU A 277 -40.24 -27.54 -15.22
C GLU A 277 -39.16 -26.45 -15.17
N ILE A 278 -39.57 -25.22 -14.88
CA ILE A 278 -38.65 -24.10 -14.70
C ILE A 278 -37.76 -24.34 -13.48
N ALA A 279 -38.33 -24.76 -12.34
CA ALA A 279 -37.57 -25.10 -11.15
C ALA A 279 -36.57 -26.24 -11.40
N THR A 280 -36.99 -27.29 -12.13
CA THR A 280 -36.13 -28.41 -12.51
C THR A 280 -34.96 -27.95 -13.40
N THR A 281 -35.27 -27.19 -14.46
CA THR A 281 -34.26 -26.66 -15.39
C THR A 281 -33.23 -25.79 -14.66
N ILE A 282 -33.70 -24.94 -13.74
CA ILE A 282 -32.84 -24.04 -12.94
C ILE A 282 -31.92 -24.85 -12.03
N SER A 283 -32.46 -25.85 -11.32
CA SER A 283 -31.68 -26.73 -10.45
C SER A 283 -30.57 -27.46 -11.20
N GLU A 284 -30.87 -28.03 -12.37
CA GLU A 284 -29.87 -28.70 -13.21
C GLU A 284 -28.76 -27.75 -13.67
N GLN A 285 -29.12 -26.55 -14.13
CA GLN A 285 -28.14 -25.56 -14.59
C GLN A 285 -27.22 -25.07 -13.46
N ILE A 286 -27.77 -24.85 -12.27
CA ILE A 286 -26.95 -24.44 -11.12
C ILE A 286 -25.98 -25.54 -10.74
N ASN A 287 -26.43 -26.80 -10.68
CA ASN A 287 -25.58 -27.94 -10.37
C ASN A 287 -24.45 -28.13 -11.40
N GLU A 288 -24.73 -27.90 -12.68
CA GLU A 288 -23.72 -27.92 -13.76
C GLU A 288 -22.67 -26.81 -13.57
N HIS A 289 -23.11 -25.61 -13.17
CA HIS A 289 -22.25 -24.43 -13.05
C HIS A 289 -21.54 -24.27 -11.69
N VAL A 290 -21.88 -25.05 -10.66
CA VAL A 290 -21.17 -25.00 -9.36
C VAL A 290 -19.66 -25.18 -9.55
N LYS A 291 -19.24 -26.09 -10.44
CA LYS A 291 -17.81 -26.33 -10.71
C LYS A 291 -17.12 -25.08 -11.25
N GLU A 292 -17.74 -24.36 -12.19
CA GLU A 292 -17.16 -23.15 -12.78
C GLU A 292 -17.04 -22.02 -11.76
N ILE A 293 -18.07 -21.82 -10.93
CA ILE A 293 -18.06 -20.83 -9.85
C ILE A 293 -16.94 -21.14 -8.85
N SER A 294 -16.77 -22.42 -8.51
CA SER A 294 -15.75 -22.87 -7.56
C SER A 294 -14.33 -22.67 -8.09
N VAL A 295 -14.10 -22.96 -9.38
CA VAL A 295 -12.81 -22.71 -10.03
C VAL A 295 -12.50 -21.21 -10.08
N ALA A 296 -13.48 -20.38 -10.42
CA ALA A 296 -13.31 -18.93 -10.47
C ALA A 296 -13.01 -18.35 -9.07
N SER A 297 -13.64 -18.87 -8.02
CA SER A 297 -13.33 -18.49 -6.63
C SER A 297 -11.90 -18.89 -6.24
N ALA A 298 -11.44 -20.08 -6.65
CA ALA A 298 -10.09 -20.53 -6.39
C ALA A 298 -9.04 -19.69 -7.13
N ASP A 299 -9.30 -19.34 -8.38
CA ASP A 299 -8.45 -18.44 -9.18
C ASP A 299 -8.21 -17.10 -8.49
N HIS A 300 -9.28 -16.53 -7.92
CA HIS A 300 -9.21 -15.27 -7.21
C HIS A 300 -8.31 -15.33 -5.96
N VAL A 301 -8.43 -16.37 -5.14
CA VAL A 301 -7.57 -16.56 -3.96
C VAL A 301 -6.10 -16.76 -4.36
N VAL A 302 -5.86 -17.48 -5.45
CA VAL A 302 -4.52 -17.66 -6.03
C VAL A 302 -3.96 -16.32 -6.52
N GLU A 303 -4.78 -15.47 -7.12
CA GLU A 303 -4.39 -14.12 -7.53
C GLU A 303 -3.97 -13.24 -6.35
N VAL A 304 -4.71 -13.29 -5.23
CA VAL A 304 -4.33 -12.60 -3.98
C VAL A 304 -2.96 -13.09 -3.50
N TRP A 305 -2.74 -14.41 -3.49
CA TRP A 305 -1.44 -14.98 -3.15
C TRP A 305 -0.32 -14.51 -4.10
N GLN A 306 -0.55 -14.46 -5.41
CA GLN A 306 0.42 -13.96 -6.38
C GLN A 306 0.71 -12.46 -6.23
N GLY A 307 -0.30 -11.67 -5.88
CA GLY A 307 -0.15 -10.26 -5.52
C GLY A 307 0.77 -10.10 -4.32
N PHE A 308 0.48 -10.83 -3.24
CA PHE A 308 1.29 -10.87 -2.03
C PHE A 308 2.73 -11.30 -2.33
N LYS A 309 2.89 -12.39 -3.11
CA LYS A 309 4.22 -12.93 -3.47
C LYS A 309 5.08 -11.91 -4.21
N ARG A 310 4.48 -11.10 -5.09
CA ARG A 310 5.18 -10.02 -5.79
C ARG A 310 5.56 -8.87 -4.87
N ALA A 311 4.65 -8.46 -3.97
CA ALA A 311 4.90 -7.37 -3.02
C ALA A 311 6.04 -7.69 -2.03
N HIS A 312 6.12 -8.95 -1.59
CA HIS A 312 7.05 -9.42 -0.57
C HIS A 312 8.19 -10.30 -1.13
N ALA A 313 8.50 -10.18 -2.43
CA ALA A 313 9.34 -11.13 -3.15
C ALA A 313 10.72 -11.39 -2.50
N LEU A 314 11.36 -10.35 -1.97
CA LEU A 314 12.68 -10.47 -1.35
C LEU A 314 12.64 -11.24 -0.02
N VAL A 315 11.68 -10.92 0.85
CA VAL A 315 11.48 -11.59 2.14
C VAL A 315 11.09 -13.06 1.93
N LEU A 316 10.20 -13.34 0.97
CA LEU A 316 9.80 -14.72 0.67
C LEU A 316 10.94 -15.55 0.10
N ARG A 317 11.76 -14.97 -0.78
CA ARG A 317 12.95 -15.65 -1.32
C ARG A 317 13.96 -15.99 -0.23
N LEU A 318 14.17 -15.08 0.74
CA LEU A 318 15.03 -15.33 1.90
C LEU A 318 14.48 -16.44 2.80
N ALA A 319 13.17 -16.45 3.05
CA ALA A 319 12.53 -17.48 3.86
C ALA A 319 12.60 -18.87 3.22
N GLU A 320 12.44 -18.95 1.89
CA GLU A 320 12.51 -20.20 1.14
C GLU A 320 13.93 -20.81 1.15
N GLY A 321 14.96 -19.96 1.15
CA GLY A 321 16.36 -20.39 1.16
C GLY A 321 17.00 -20.55 2.54
N ASN A 322 16.34 -20.13 3.62
CA ASN A 322 16.96 -20.09 4.95
C ASN A 322 15.96 -20.37 6.10
N ASP A 323 16.14 -21.51 6.77
CA ASP A 323 15.27 -21.94 7.87
C ASP A 323 15.29 -21.01 9.09
N ALA A 324 16.43 -20.36 9.39
CA ALA A 324 16.53 -19.43 10.50
C ALA A 324 15.74 -18.15 10.22
N PHE A 325 15.79 -17.63 9.00
CA PHE A 325 14.99 -16.48 8.58
C PHE A 325 13.49 -16.83 8.54
N ARG A 326 13.13 -18.02 8.07
CA ARG A 326 11.74 -18.52 8.17
C ARG A 326 11.28 -18.58 9.63
N SER A 327 12.10 -19.11 10.54
CA SER A 327 11.77 -19.18 11.98
C SER A 327 11.64 -17.79 12.61
N PHE A 328 12.42 -16.82 12.14
CA PHE A 328 12.25 -15.42 12.54
C PHE A 328 10.90 -14.87 12.11
N LEU A 329 10.46 -15.17 10.87
CA LEU A 329 9.13 -14.77 10.39
C LEU A 329 8.01 -15.35 11.25
N ASP A 330 8.18 -16.49 11.92
CA ASP A 330 7.15 -17.01 12.83
C ASP A 330 6.87 -16.08 14.03
N GLY A 331 7.87 -15.29 14.45
CA GLY A 331 7.76 -14.29 15.51
C GLY A 331 7.33 -12.89 15.05
N VAL A 332 7.33 -12.62 13.74
CA VAL A 332 6.99 -11.30 13.19
C VAL A 332 5.47 -11.10 13.21
N LYS A 333 4.99 -9.93 13.65
CA LYS A 333 3.56 -9.60 13.52
C LYS A 333 3.22 -9.34 12.04
N PRO A 334 2.07 -9.81 11.52
CA PRO A 334 1.66 -9.54 10.14
C PRO A 334 1.73 -8.07 9.74
N ALA A 335 1.34 -7.15 10.64
CA ALA A 335 1.39 -5.71 10.41
C ALA A 335 2.81 -5.13 10.28
N ALA A 336 3.84 -5.86 10.73
CA ALA A 336 5.24 -5.45 10.63
C ALA A 336 5.91 -5.94 9.34
N LEU A 337 5.23 -6.73 8.50
CA LEU A 337 5.81 -7.23 7.23
C LEU A 337 6.22 -6.10 6.28
N PRO A 338 5.42 -5.04 6.03
CA PRO A 338 5.87 -3.94 5.16
C PRO A 338 7.14 -3.26 5.66
N ARG A 339 7.26 -3.12 6.99
CA ARG A 339 8.46 -2.59 7.63
C ARG A 339 9.64 -3.54 7.48
N LEU A 340 9.41 -4.85 7.61
CA LEU A 340 10.43 -5.85 7.35
C LEU A 340 10.93 -5.79 5.91
N ASP A 341 10.04 -5.66 4.91
CA ASP A 341 10.45 -5.51 3.51
C ASP A 341 11.32 -4.27 3.31
N GLU A 342 10.95 -3.15 3.92
CA GLU A 342 11.72 -1.91 3.83
C GLU A 342 13.11 -2.08 4.45
N VAL A 343 13.18 -2.61 5.68
CA VAL A 343 14.45 -2.85 6.38
C VAL A 343 15.33 -3.82 5.59
N VAL A 344 14.79 -4.95 5.15
CA VAL A 344 15.51 -5.93 4.33
C VAL A 344 15.94 -5.31 3.00
N GLY A 345 15.09 -4.54 2.34
CA GLY A 345 15.42 -3.83 1.11
C GLY A 345 16.58 -2.85 1.27
N LEU A 346 16.60 -2.07 2.35
CA LEU A 346 17.71 -1.16 2.68
C LEU A 346 19.01 -1.92 2.95
N LEU A 347 18.94 -3.03 3.70
CA LEU A 347 20.10 -3.87 4.00
C LEU A 347 20.69 -4.51 2.74
N VAL A 348 19.84 -5.09 1.89
CA VAL A 348 20.29 -5.72 0.64
C VAL A 348 20.88 -4.68 -0.32
N ALA A 349 20.28 -3.50 -0.42
CA ALA A 349 20.79 -2.43 -1.30
C ALA A 349 22.13 -1.84 -0.82
N GLY A 350 22.35 -1.74 0.50
CA GLY A 350 23.56 -1.13 1.05
C GLY A 350 24.71 -2.10 1.31
N GLU A 351 24.40 -3.27 1.89
CA GLU A 351 25.38 -4.22 2.43
C GLU A 351 25.29 -5.61 1.74
N GLY A 352 24.30 -5.83 0.87
CA GLY A 352 24.06 -7.10 0.20
C GLY A 352 23.27 -8.10 1.05
N GLU A 353 22.86 -9.21 0.44
CA GLU A 353 21.94 -10.18 1.04
C GLU A 353 22.46 -10.87 2.30
N HIS A 354 23.76 -11.18 2.33
CA HIS A 354 24.41 -11.81 3.48
C HIS A 354 24.31 -10.98 4.77
N SER A 355 24.15 -9.65 4.64
CA SER A 355 24.00 -8.75 5.79
C SER A 355 22.71 -9.01 6.58
N VAL A 356 21.64 -9.45 5.89
CA VAL A 356 20.34 -9.75 6.53
C VAL A 356 20.51 -10.92 7.50
N LEU A 357 21.19 -11.99 7.07
CA LEU A 357 21.43 -13.16 7.91
C LEU A 357 22.40 -12.87 9.05
N LYS A 358 23.43 -12.05 8.81
CA LYS A 358 24.34 -11.59 9.86
C LYS A 358 23.57 -10.85 10.97
N ARG A 359 22.70 -9.92 10.58
CA ARG A 359 21.88 -9.10 11.49
C ARG A 359 20.76 -9.87 12.18
N LEU A 360 20.28 -10.93 11.53
CA LEU A 360 19.43 -11.91 12.19
C LEU A 360 20.20 -12.60 13.31
N GLY A 361 21.44 -13.02 13.05
CA GLY A 361 22.28 -13.72 14.03
C GLY A 361 22.72 -12.87 15.24
N ASP A 362 22.95 -11.57 15.04
CA ASP A 362 23.31 -10.65 16.13
C ASP A 362 22.10 -9.96 16.81
N GLY A 363 20.88 -10.23 16.32
CA GLY A 363 19.63 -9.68 16.86
C GLY A 363 19.26 -8.28 16.35
N SER A 364 20.15 -7.59 15.64
CA SER A 364 19.88 -6.20 15.19
C SER A 364 18.79 -6.10 14.12
N LEU A 365 18.49 -7.20 13.39
CA LEU A 365 17.33 -7.25 12.50
C LEU A 365 16.02 -7.17 13.29
N ASN A 366 15.92 -7.90 14.40
CA ASN A 366 14.75 -7.87 15.27
C ASN A 366 14.53 -6.46 15.84
N ASP A 367 15.62 -5.80 16.26
CA ASP A 367 15.55 -4.42 16.78
C ASP A 367 15.06 -3.44 15.70
N ALA A 368 15.56 -3.56 14.46
CA ALA A 368 15.14 -2.71 13.35
C ALA A 368 13.66 -2.88 12.97
N VAL A 369 13.14 -4.10 13.08
CA VAL A 369 11.77 -4.43 12.68
C VAL A 369 10.77 -4.13 13.80
N HIS A 370 11.11 -4.38 15.05
CA HIS A 370 10.16 -4.33 16.16
C HIS A 370 10.34 -3.17 17.14
N LEU A 371 11.56 -2.65 17.29
CA LEU A 371 11.89 -1.68 18.34
C LEU A 371 12.28 -0.30 17.82
N MET A 372 12.76 -0.22 16.57
CA MET A 372 13.17 1.04 15.98
C MET A 372 11.96 2.00 15.87
N PRO A 373 12.07 3.26 16.34
CA PRO A 373 11.04 4.28 16.10
C PRO A 373 10.90 4.63 14.62
N ASP A 374 9.74 5.12 14.18
CA ASP A 374 9.51 5.47 12.77
C ASP A 374 10.45 6.59 12.29
N GLN A 375 10.76 7.56 13.15
CA GLN A 375 11.72 8.63 12.85
C GLN A 375 13.13 8.07 12.57
N ALA A 376 13.52 6.97 13.20
CA ALA A 376 14.81 6.32 12.93
C ALA A 376 14.80 5.56 11.60
N LEU A 377 13.64 5.04 11.20
CA LEU A 377 13.46 4.44 9.88
C LEU A 377 13.52 5.49 8.77
N ASP A 378 12.98 6.70 9.01
CA ASP A 378 13.14 7.83 8.08
C ASP A 378 14.62 8.22 7.91
N ILE A 379 15.38 8.28 9.01
CA ILE A 379 16.84 8.47 8.96
C ILE A 379 17.51 7.34 8.17
N ALA A 380 17.11 6.08 8.39
CA ALA A 380 17.67 4.94 7.68
C ALA A 380 17.38 5.00 6.17
N ARG A 381 16.19 5.48 5.79
CA ARG A 381 15.78 5.68 4.39
C ARG A 381 16.63 6.78 3.73
N ASP A 382 16.77 7.92 4.37
CA ASP A 382 17.55 9.06 3.87
C ASP A 382 19.04 8.75 3.76
N THR A 383 19.58 8.07 4.77
CA THR A 383 21.01 7.73 4.83
C THR A 383 21.34 6.41 4.13
N LYS A 384 20.32 5.70 3.64
CA LYS A 384 20.41 4.34 3.08
C LYS A 384 21.16 3.38 4.01
N SER A 385 20.95 3.50 5.32
CA SER A 385 21.67 2.73 6.34
C SER A 385 20.82 2.49 7.58
N VAL A 386 20.39 1.24 7.76
CA VAL A 386 19.67 0.79 8.96
C VAL A 386 20.52 0.98 10.22
N ALA A 387 21.83 0.76 10.12
CA ALA A 387 22.76 0.96 11.23
C ALA A 387 22.77 2.41 11.74
N LYS A 388 22.77 3.40 10.84
CA LYS A 388 22.73 4.82 11.22
C LYS A 388 21.40 5.18 11.89
N GLY A 389 20.28 4.66 11.38
CA GLY A 389 18.97 4.83 12.02
C GLY A 389 18.94 4.29 13.46
N LEU A 390 19.40 3.05 13.67
CA LEU A 390 19.50 2.45 15.00
C LEU A 390 20.42 3.24 15.94
N ALA A 391 21.58 3.67 15.45
CA ALA A 391 22.55 4.42 16.25
C ALA A 391 22.00 5.80 16.68
N TRP A 392 21.30 6.50 15.79
CA TRP A 392 20.60 7.74 16.14
C TRP A 392 19.48 7.53 17.15
N ALA A 393 18.70 6.44 17.01
CA ALA A 393 17.67 6.09 17.98
C ALA A 393 18.25 5.82 19.37
N ALA A 394 19.33 5.04 19.45
CA ALA A 394 19.99 4.68 20.71
C ALA A 394 20.63 5.90 21.40
N LEU A 395 21.21 6.81 20.61
CA LEU A 395 21.81 8.04 21.10
C LEU A 395 20.75 9.05 21.59
N ALA A 396 19.77 9.37 20.75
CA ALA A 396 18.82 10.46 21.02
C ALA A 396 17.65 10.05 21.92
N GLY A 397 17.27 8.76 21.94
CA GLY A 397 16.13 8.27 22.70
C GLY A 397 14.86 9.07 22.42
N ALA A 398 14.24 9.62 23.47
CA ALA A 398 13.03 10.44 23.36
C ALA A 398 13.20 11.74 22.55
N LYS A 399 14.44 12.21 22.32
CA LYS A 399 14.74 13.43 21.56
C LYS A 399 15.00 13.16 20.07
N LEU A 400 14.81 11.92 19.61
CA LEU A 400 14.96 11.55 18.21
C LEU A 400 14.13 12.43 17.24
N PRO A 401 12.88 12.85 17.56
CA PRO A 401 12.14 13.78 16.70
C PRO A 401 12.93 15.08 16.43
N ASN A 402 13.58 15.65 17.45
CA ASN A 402 14.37 16.88 17.28
C ASN A 402 15.59 16.66 16.38
N VAL A 403 16.20 15.47 16.41
CA VAL A 403 17.32 15.12 15.51
C VAL A 403 16.85 15.13 14.06
N VAL A 404 15.63 14.64 13.79
CA VAL A 404 15.02 14.66 12.47
C VAL A 404 14.59 16.08 12.07
N ASP A 405 13.89 16.80 12.94
CA ASP A 405 13.37 18.15 12.66
C ASP A 405 14.47 19.17 12.34
N PHE A 406 15.61 19.06 13.03
CA PHE A 406 16.79 19.87 12.78
C PHE A 406 17.76 19.26 11.76
N GLU A 407 17.42 18.12 11.17
CA GLU A 407 18.21 17.40 10.15
C GLU A 407 19.66 17.13 10.56
N ILE A 408 19.92 16.91 11.86
CA ILE A 408 21.28 16.72 12.40
C ILE A 408 21.94 15.50 11.74
N TYR A 409 21.16 14.44 11.51
CA TYR A 409 21.61 13.19 10.89
C TYR A 409 22.13 13.35 9.45
N ARG A 410 21.82 14.45 8.77
CA ARG A 410 22.33 14.75 7.41
C ARG A 410 23.71 15.39 7.42
N ARG A 411 24.12 15.96 8.55
CA ARG A 411 25.34 16.78 8.69
C ARG A 411 26.42 16.12 9.55
N ALA A 412 26.03 15.17 10.39
CA ALA A 412 26.94 14.53 11.32
C ALA A 412 26.54 13.07 11.54
N ALA A 413 27.48 12.30 12.08
CA ALA A 413 27.26 10.91 12.43
C ALA A 413 26.96 10.76 13.93
N PRO A 414 26.23 9.71 14.35
CA PRO A 414 25.95 9.45 15.77
C PRO A 414 27.21 9.41 16.64
N GLU A 415 28.30 8.84 16.12
CA GLU A 415 29.61 8.72 16.79
C GLU A 415 30.29 10.06 17.09
N ASP A 416 29.85 11.15 16.44
CA ASP A 416 30.34 12.50 16.70
C ASP A 416 29.73 13.11 17.97
N PHE A 417 28.76 12.43 18.60
CA PHE A 417 28.01 12.92 19.74
C PHE A 417 28.05 11.96 20.92
N SER A 418 27.99 12.54 22.12
CA SER A 418 27.54 11.87 23.33
C SER A 418 26.12 12.34 23.64
N LYS A 419 25.38 11.62 24.51
CA LYS A 419 24.05 12.06 24.96
C LYS A 419 24.09 13.48 25.53
N ALA A 420 25.11 13.80 26.33
CA ALA A 420 25.27 15.12 26.94
C ALA A 420 25.53 16.22 25.89
N THR A 421 26.37 15.95 24.88
CA THR A 421 26.69 16.95 23.87
C THR A 421 25.52 17.17 22.91
N LEU A 422 24.81 16.11 22.53
CA LEU A 422 23.57 16.22 21.76
C LEU A 422 22.51 17.03 22.52
N ASP A 423 22.34 16.76 23.82
CA ASP A 423 21.38 17.48 24.66
C ASP A 423 21.67 18.98 24.74
N ARG A 424 22.93 19.37 24.89
CA ARG A 424 23.33 20.78 24.91
C ARG A 424 23.09 21.46 23.57
N VAL A 425 23.41 20.79 22.46
CA VAL A 425 23.13 21.32 21.12
C VAL A 425 21.64 21.53 20.93
N LEU A 426 20.82 20.52 21.24
CA LEU A 426 19.36 20.61 21.10
C LEU A 426 18.72 21.65 22.03
N ALA A 427 19.31 21.89 23.21
CA ALA A 427 18.83 22.91 24.15
C ALA A 427 18.96 24.35 23.62
N LEU A 428 19.72 24.59 22.54
CA LEU A 428 19.82 25.91 21.92
C LEU A 428 18.52 26.35 21.25
N ASP A 429 17.63 25.41 20.90
CA ASP A 429 16.30 25.66 20.33
C ASP A 429 16.32 26.72 19.19
N ASP A 430 17.24 26.53 18.24
CA ASP A 430 17.37 27.37 17.05
C ASP A 430 17.98 26.53 15.91
N ARG A 431 17.21 26.34 14.84
CA ARG A 431 17.58 25.47 13.71
C ARG A 431 18.91 25.85 13.07
N THR A 432 19.21 27.15 12.95
CA THR A 432 20.47 27.61 12.34
C THR A 432 21.64 27.34 13.25
N ALA A 433 21.53 27.66 14.54
CA ALA A 433 22.58 27.40 15.51
C ALA A 433 22.87 25.90 15.64
N ILE A 434 21.82 25.09 15.79
CA ILE A 434 21.89 23.63 15.89
C ILE A 434 22.55 23.03 14.65
N GLY A 435 22.07 23.40 13.45
CA GLY A 435 22.59 22.86 12.20
C GLY A 435 24.07 23.17 11.97
N ARG A 436 24.53 24.37 12.36
CA ARG A 436 25.94 24.76 12.26
C ARG A 436 26.81 24.04 13.28
N LEU A 437 26.37 23.98 14.54
CA LEU A 437 27.14 23.29 15.59
C LEU A 437 27.19 21.78 15.35
N ALA A 438 26.14 21.18 14.79
CA ALA A 438 26.14 19.80 14.38
C ALA A 438 27.20 19.52 13.29
N ALA A 439 27.43 20.44 12.37
CA ALA A 439 28.43 20.29 11.30
C ALA A 439 29.89 20.51 11.77
N VAL A 440 30.10 21.14 12.93
CA VAL A 440 31.45 21.37 13.49
C VAL A 440 32.05 20.04 13.99
N PRO A 441 33.34 19.75 13.76
CA PRO A 441 34.00 18.54 14.26
C PRO A 441 33.87 18.36 15.77
N ARG A 442 33.83 17.11 16.26
CA ARG A 442 33.60 16.78 17.67
C ARG A 442 34.46 17.59 18.65
N ASP A 443 35.77 17.62 18.48
CA ASP A 443 36.69 18.32 19.40
C ASP A 443 36.45 19.85 19.43
N ALA A 444 36.12 20.42 18.28
CA ALA A 444 35.79 21.84 18.17
C ALA A 444 34.42 22.15 18.80
N ARG A 445 33.45 21.26 18.60
CA ARG A 445 32.11 21.36 19.18
C ARG A 445 32.17 21.30 20.69
N ASP A 446 32.94 20.39 21.27
CA ASP A 446 33.09 20.23 22.71
C ASP A 446 33.68 21.50 23.36
N ALA A 447 34.66 22.13 22.71
CA ALA A 447 35.21 23.42 23.17
C ALA A 447 34.17 24.55 23.13
N LEU A 448 33.38 24.64 22.06
CA LEU A 448 32.30 25.64 21.93
C LEU A 448 31.16 25.40 22.92
N LEU A 449 30.82 24.14 23.20
CA LEU A 449 29.80 23.75 24.19
C LEU A 449 30.23 24.01 25.65
N GLY A 450 31.47 24.46 25.87
CA GLY A 450 31.94 25.00 27.15
C GLY A 450 31.48 26.44 27.41
N LEU A 451 31.00 27.15 26.39
CA LEU A 451 30.47 28.50 26.52
C LEU A 451 29.05 28.50 27.11
N GLU A 452 28.61 29.65 27.61
CA GLU A 452 27.23 29.84 28.05
C GLU A 452 26.26 29.74 26.86
N ALA A 453 25.06 29.20 27.08
CA ALA A 453 24.13 28.83 26.01
C ALA A 453 23.67 30.03 25.16
N THR A 454 23.42 31.18 25.79
CA THR A 454 23.00 32.41 25.10
C THR A 454 24.13 32.96 24.22
N GLU A 455 25.35 33.00 24.74
CA GLU A 455 26.54 33.41 23.98
C GLU A 455 26.80 32.45 22.81
N LEU A 456 26.79 31.14 23.06
CA LEU A 456 26.98 30.12 22.04
C LEU A 456 25.93 30.21 20.94
N LYS A 457 24.66 30.43 21.29
CA LYS A 457 23.57 30.61 20.33
C LYS A 457 23.81 31.83 19.45
N ALA A 458 24.21 32.97 20.03
CA ALA A 458 24.50 34.19 19.27
C ALA A 458 25.70 34.00 18.32
N LEU A 459 26.76 33.35 18.78
CA LEU A 459 27.95 33.03 17.98
C LEU A 459 27.60 32.07 16.83
N ALA A 460 26.89 30.97 17.12
CA ALA A 460 26.50 30.01 16.10
C ALA A 460 25.61 30.62 15.01
N LYS A 461 24.76 31.59 15.34
CA LYS A 461 23.93 32.31 14.35
C LYS A 461 24.71 33.30 13.49
N SER A 462 25.77 33.89 14.03
CA SER A 462 26.54 34.92 13.34
C SER A 462 27.73 34.39 12.56
N LEU A 463 28.32 33.27 12.98
CA LEU A 463 29.51 32.68 12.40
C LEU A 463 29.20 31.48 11.50
N SER A 464 30.01 31.31 10.46
CA SER A 464 30.01 30.11 9.60
C SER A 464 30.64 28.90 10.30
N GLU A 465 30.47 27.71 9.72
CA GLU A 465 30.99 26.44 10.27
C GLU A 465 32.52 26.44 10.38
N THR A 466 33.21 27.04 9.41
CA THR A 466 34.68 27.21 9.40
C THR A 466 35.15 28.22 10.44
N GLU A 467 34.42 29.33 10.62
CA GLU A 467 34.71 30.33 11.65
C GLU A 467 34.48 29.76 13.06
N LEU A 468 33.42 28.97 13.28
CA LEU A 468 33.18 28.27 14.54
C LEU A 468 34.30 27.29 14.87
N THR A 469 34.74 26.50 13.88
CA THR A 469 35.86 25.57 14.04
C THR A 469 37.17 26.31 14.37
N THR A 470 37.38 27.47 13.75
CA THR A 470 38.56 28.31 14.02
C THR A 470 38.48 28.94 15.41
N LEU A 471 37.32 29.44 15.81
CA LEU A 471 37.08 29.97 17.15
C LEU A 471 37.37 28.90 18.21
N ALA A 472 36.85 27.68 18.03
CA ALA A 472 37.14 26.55 18.91
C ALA A 472 38.64 26.26 19.05
N SER A 473 39.39 26.40 17.96
CA SER A 473 40.85 26.22 17.98
C SER A 473 41.55 27.27 18.84
N TYR A 474 41.07 28.52 18.84
CA TYR A 474 41.54 29.55 19.77
C TYR A 474 41.14 29.24 21.22
N LEU A 475 39.93 28.72 21.45
CA LEU A 475 39.50 28.33 22.80
C LEU A 475 40.39 27.25 23.40
N ASN A 476 40.87 26.32 22.59
CA ASN A 476 41.76 25.26 23.05
C ASN A 476 43.23 25.71 23.17
N GLY A 477 43.71 26.55 22.24
CA GLY A 477 45.13 26.93 22.16
C GLY A 477 45.55 28.16 22.98
N LEU A 478 44.61 29.05 23.33
CA LEU A 478 44.93 30.27 24.07
C LEU A 478 44.84 30.09 25.58
N GLN A 479 45.70 30.81 26.30
CA GLN A 479 45.61 31.01 27.75
C GLN A 479 44.28 31.71 28.15
N PRO A 480 43.82 31.59 29.41
CA PRO A 480 42.51 32.11 29.83
C PRO A 480 42.26 33.58 29.51
N GLY A 481 43.24 34.48 29.75
CA GLY A 481 43.09 35.91 29.47
C GLY A 481 42.90 36.24 27.97
N PRO A 482 43.83 35.85 27.08
CA PRO A 482 43.69 36.04 25.63
C PRO A 482 42.44 35.38 25.04
N ARG A 483 42.04 34.22 25.58
CA ARG A 483 40.82 33.52 25.19
C ARG A 483 39.58 34.38 25.41
N GLU A 484 39.42 34.96 26.59
CA GLU A 484 38.30 35.87 26.90
C GLU A 484 38.35 37.14 26.04
N GLN A 485 39.55 37.65 25.74
CA GLN A 485 39.72 38.81 24.86
C GLN A 485 39.22 38.53 23.44
N VAL A 486 39.58 37.37 22.86
CA VAL A 486 39.10 36.95 21.54
C VAL A 486 37.60 36.72 21.56
N LEU A 487 37.08 36.00 22.56
CA LEU A 487 35.64 35.76 22.72
C LEU A 487 34.84 37.06 22.79
N ARG A 488 35.21 37.98 23.68
CA ARG A 488 34.54 39.28 23.84
C ARG A 488 34.59 40.11 22.56
N ALA A 489 35.72 40.12 21.87
CA ALA A 489 35.88 40.88 20.63
C ALA A 489 35.03 40.31 19.48
N VAL A 490 34.91 38.98 19.39
CA VAL A 490 34.13 38.28 18.38
C VAL A 490 32.63 38.35 18.69
N ALA A 491 32.23 38.20 19.95
CA ALA A 491 30.84 38.36 20.38
C ALA A 491 30.35 39.79 20.11
N ALA A 492 31.19 40.81 20.34
CA ALA A 492 30.86 42.21 20.04
C ALA A 492 30.83 42.52 18.54
N ASN A 493 31.70 41.90 17.73
CA ASN A 493 31.73 42.09 16.29
C ASN A 493 32.15 40.79 15.57
N PRO A 494 31.18 39.99 15.10
CA PRO A 494 31.44 38.69 14.45
C PRO A 494 32.34 38.80 13.21
N ARG A 495 32.37 39.95 12.52
CA ARG A 495 33.24 40.16 11.34
C ARG A 495 34.72 40.05 11.65
N LYS A 496 35.12 40.24 12.92
CA LYS A 496 36.52 40.05 13.34
C LYS A 496 37.00 38.62 13.12
N MET A 497 36.10 37.64 13.09
CA MET A 497 36.47 36.26 12.78
C MET A 497 36.99 36.09 11.35
N GLN A 498 36.61 36.94 10.39
CA GLN A 498 37.14 36.84 9.03
C GLN A 498 38.66 37.04 8.98
N VAL A 499 39.18 37.93 9.83
CA VAL A 499 40.63 38.18 9.95
C VAL A 499 41.30 37.05 10.73
N LEU A 500 40.66 36.58 11.81
CA LEU A 500 41.19 35.54 12.67
C LEU A 500 41.05 34.11 12.11
N ALA A 501 40.24 33.92 11.07
CA ALA A 501 39.93 32.61 10.48
C ALA A 501 41.12 31.98 9.74
N SER A 502 42.12 32.78 9.34
CA SER A 502 43.32 32.24 8.69
C SER A 502 44.09 31.31 9.62
N ALA A 503 44.29 30.05 9.19
CA ALA A 503 45.06 29.07 9.96
C ALA A 503 46.46 29.59 10.31
N ARG A 504 47.09 30.31 9.38
CA ARG A 504 48.40 30.93 9.58
C ARG A 504 48.38 32.01 10.67
N VAL A 505 47.35 32.87 10.67
CA VAL A 505 47.18 33.91 11.69
C VAL A 505 46.93 33.26 13.06
N ARG A 506 46.04 32.26 13.11
CA ARG A 506 45.75 31.51 14.33
C ARG A 506 46.98 30.87 14.94
N ASP A 507 47.71 30.09 14.15
CA ASP A 507 48.87 29.34 14.64
C ASP A 507 49.99 30.31 15.08
N ALA A 508 50.13 31.44 14.40
CA ALA A 508 51.07 32.49 14.76
C ALA A 508 50.67 33.24 16.06
N ILE A 509 49.38 33.46 16.32
CA ILE A 509 48.90 33.99 17.61
C ILE A 509 49.14 32.97 18.73
N ILE A 510 48.76 31.70 18.52
CA ILE A 510 48.89 30.65 19.55
C ILE A 510 50.37 30.42 19.92
N SER A 511 51.27 30.45 18.93
CA SER A 511 52.71 30.27 19.14
C SER A 511 53.45 31.52 19.64
N SER A 512 52.79 32.67 19.77
CA SER A 512 53.41 33.89 20.28
C SER A 512 53.66 33.78 21.80
N ALA A 513 54.81 34.26 22.26
CA ALA A 513 55.15 34.29 23.68
C ALA A 513 54.21 35.21 24.48
N ASP A 514 53.80 36.33 23.87
CA ASP A 514 52.81 37.28 24.38
C ASP A 514 51.51 37.15 23.56
N GLN A 515 50.72 36.12 23.88
CA GLN A 515 49.41 35.88 23.27
C GLN A 515 48.43 37.07 23.39
N PRO A 516 48.33 37.80 24.53
CA PRO A 516 47.49 39.00 24.63
C PRO A 516 47.87 40.08 23.61
N ALA A 517 49.17 40.38 23.47
CA ALA A 517 49.65 41.37 22.51
C ALA A 517 49.38 40.94 21.07
N ALA A 518 49.63 39.66 20.74
CA ALA A 518 49.39 39.10 19.41
C ALA A 518 47.89 39.13 19.02
N ALA A 519 47.01 38.73 19.93
CA ALA A 519 45.56 38.76 19.70
C ALA A 519 45.04 40.20 19.61
N GLY A 520 45.47 41.07 20.53
CA GLY A 520 45.11 42.49 20.52
C GLY A 520 45.49 43.16 19.20
N MET A 521 46.72 42.92 18.73
CA MET A 521 47.23 43.44 17.47
C MET A 521 46.34 43.06 16.28
N MET A 522 45.88 41.81 16.19
CA MET A 522 45.02 41.37 15.08
C MET A 522 43.56 41.81 15.21
N LEU A 523 43.10 42.12 16.43
CA LEU A 523 41.73 42.56 16.72
C LEU A 523 41.53 44.08 16.59
N GLU A 524 42.62 44.85 16.52
CA GLU A 524 42.63 46.28 16.26
C GLU A 524 42.20 46.57 14.82
N GLY A 525 41.12 47.33 14.65
CA GLY A 525 40.65 47.74 13.33
C GLY A 525 41.52 48.86 12.78
N THR A 526 42.49 48.53 11.92
CA THR A 526 43.24 49.54 11.16
C THR A 526 42.73 49.62 9.74
N THR A 527 41.90 50.61 9.45
CA THR A 527 41.52 50.99 8.08
C THR A 527 42.66 51.78 7.45
N GLY A 528 43.71 51.09 7.01
CA GLY A 528 44.86 51.68 6.31
C GLY A 528 46.21 51.51 7.02
N PHE A 529 47.29 51.83 6.32
CA PHE A 529 48.65 51.75 6.84
C PHE A 529 48.91 52.86 7.87
N SER A 530 49.30 52.46 9.10
CA SER A 530 49.75 53.37 10.15
C SER A 530 51.24 53.13 10.43
N PRO A 531 52.14 54.08 10.10
CA PRO A 531 53.57 53.92 10.32
C PRO A 531 53.95 53.67 11.79
N ARG A 532 53.24 54.30 12.73
CA ARG A 532 53.47 54.13 14.17
C ARG A 532 53.07 52.74 14.65
N ALA A 533 51.91 52.24 14.21
CA ALA A 533 51.46 50.90 14.55
C ALA A 533 52.40 49.84 13.94
N PHE A 534 52.82 50.02 12.69
CA PHE A 534 53.79 49.13 12.04
C PHE A 534 55.14 49.10 12.78
N ALA A 535 55.68 50.26 13.17
CA ALA A 535 56.94 50.31 13.91
C ALA A 535 56.86 49.62 15.28
N HIS A 536 55.76 49.83 16.01
CA HIS A 536 55.50 49.17 17.30
C HIS A 536 55.37 47.65 17.13
N ASP A 537 54.56 47.20 16.17
CA ASP A 537 54.33 45.78 15.88
C ASP A 537 55.63 45.09 15.40
N ALA A 538 56.45 45.77 14.60
CA ALA A 538 57.75 45.27 14.16
C ALA A 538 58.77 45.14 15.30
N VAL A 539 58.77 46.07 16.28
CA VAL A 539 59.62 45.97 17.48
C VAL A 539 59.19 44.78 18.34
N MET A 540 57.88 44.60 18.57
CA MET A 540 57.38 43.44 19.32
C MET A 540 57.74 42.10 18.66
N ALA A 541 57.74 42.05 17.32
CA ALA A 541 58.17 40.88 16.57
C ALA A 541 59.69 40.65 16.68
N TRP A 542 60.49 41.72 16.60
CA TRP A 542 61.94 41.66 16.75
C TRP A 542 62.38 41.21 18.15
N GLU A 543 61.66 41.64 19.18
CA GLU A 543 61.86 41.22 20.57
C GLU A 543 61.41 39.78 20.84
N GLY A 544 60.83 39.09 19.85
CA GLY A 544 60.33 37.71 19.99
C GLY A 544 59.05 37.59 20.81
N ARG A 545 58.38 38.70 21.13
CA ARG A 545 57.14 38.70 21.92
C ARG A 545 55.95 38.20 21.10
N ILE A 546 55.88 38.60 19.83
CA ILE A 546 54.86 38.16 18.87
C ILE A 546 55.51 37.46 17.68
N ASN A 547 54.79 36.54 17.05
CA ASN A 547 55.29 35.86 15.85
C ASN A 547 55.43 36.87 14.68
N PRO A 548 56.61 36.99 14.04
CA PRO A 548 56.86 37.95 12.96
C PRO A 548 55.90 37.83 11.78
N TRP A 549 55.32 36.65 11.57
CA TRP A 549 54.38 36.40 10.49
C TRP A 549 53.06 37.16 10.63
N LEU A 550 52.68 37.53 11.86
CA LEU A 550 51.50 38.35 12.10
C LEU A 550 51.67 39.79 11.59
N VAL A 551 52.89 40.33 11.63
CA VAL A 551 53.20 41.66 11.06
C VAL A 551 53.02 41.65 9.55
N TRP A 552 53.35 40.52 8.89
CA TRP A 552 53.17 40.35 7.45
C TRP A 552 51.70 40.38 7.03
N GLU A 553 50.84 39.67 7.77
CA GLU A 553 49.42 39.65 7.43
C GLU A 553 48.69 40.95 7.82
N LYS A 554 49.11 41.62 8.90
CA LYS A 554 48.49 42.90 9.29
C LYS A 554 48.95 44.08 8.41
N HIS A 555 50.22 44.13 8.02
CA HIS A 555 50.84 45.29 7.38
C HIS A 555 51.57 44.97 6.06
N PRO A 556 50.90 44.44 5.02
CA PRO A 556 51.55 44.06 3.77
C PRO A 556 52.22 45.26 3.06
N ALA A 557 51.57 46.43 3.10
CA ALA A 557 52.14 47.66 2.54
C ALA A 557 53.38 48.15 3.33
N GLY A 558 53.36 48.01 4.65
CA GLY A 558 54.50 48.37 5.51
C GLY A 558 55.75 47.55 5.20
N ILE A 559 55.57 46.25 4.95
CA ILE A 559 56.67 45.38 4.57
C ILE A 559 57.17 45.66 3.15
N ALA A 560 56.29 45.91 2.19
CA ALA A 560 56.70 46.31 0.85
C ALA A 560 57.51 47.62 0.85
N ILE A 561 57.08 48.61 1.63
CA ILE A 561 57.80 49.87 1.83
C ILE A 561 59.14 49.63 2.52
N GLY A 562 59.16 48.87 3.62
CA GLY A 562 60.38 48.52 4.35
C GLY A 562 61.40 47.78 3.48
N GLY A 563 60.96 46.77 2.72
CA GLY A 563 61.79 46.05 1.77
C GLY A 563 62.33 46.94 0.65
N GLY A 564 61.50 47.87 0.15
CA GLY A 564 61.91 48.90 -0.81
C GLY A 564 63.00 49.81 -0.26
N VAL A 565 62.86 50.30 0.98
CA VAL A 565 63.88 51.12 1.65
C VAL A 565 65.18 50.33 1.84
N VAL A 566 65.11 49.07 2.27
CA VAL A 566 66.30 48.20 2.41
C VAL A 566 66.98 47.99 1.06
N LEU A 567 66.22 47.75 -0.01
CA LEU A 567 66.77 47.65 -1.38
C LEU A 567 67.43 48.95 -1.83
N ILE A 568 66.82 50.10 -1.55
CA ILE A 568 67.41 51.42 -1.85
C ILE A 568 68.73 51.60 -1.08
N LEU A 569 68.77 51.27 0.21
CA LEU A 569 69.97 51.34 1.04
C LEU A 569 71.07 50.37 0.55
N MET A 570 70.69 49.15 0.15
CA MET A 570 71.62 48.19 -0.44
C MET A 570 72.17 48.68 -1.78
N LEU A 571 71.34 49.30 -2.62
CA LEU A 571 71.78 49.92 -3.88
C LEU A 571 72.71 51.10 -3.62
N TRP A 572 72.43 51.93 -2.61
CA TRP A 572 73.30 53.02 -2.18
C TRP A 572 74.65 52.52 -1.65
N MET A 573 74.65 51.50 -0.79
CA MET A 573 75.88 50.85 -0.33
C MET A 573 76.67 50.24 -1.49
N LYS A 574 76.01 49.51 -2.40
CA LYS A 574 76.66 48.95 -3.60
C LYS A 574 77.27 50.06 -4.48
N ARG A 575 76.65 51.24 -4.52
CA ARG A 575 77.16 52.41 -5.25
C ARG A 575 78.36 53.05 -4.55
N LEU A 576 78.37 53.08 -3.22
CA LEU A 576 79.52 53.53 -2.39
C LEU A 576 80.74 52.61 -2.51
N PHE A 577 80.52 51.29 -2.68
CA PHE A 577 81.61 50.30 -2.84
C PHE A 577 82.00 49.99 -4.29
N ARG A 578 81.41 50.69 -5.29
CA ARG A 578 81.74 50.49 -6.71
C ARG A 578 83.05 51.22 -7.04
N ARG A 579 84.14 50.49 -7.26
CA ARG A 579 85.42 51.05 -7.72
C ARG A 579 85.22 51.83 -9.03
N ARG A 580 85.74 53.07 -9.10
CA ARG A 580 85.75 53.89 -10.33
C ARG A 580 86.41 53.10 -11.48
N PRO A 581 85.84 53.06 -12.69
CA PRO A 581 86.53 52.46 -13.83
C PRO A 581 87.79 53.28 -14.17
N PRO A 582 88.89 52.63 -14.58
CA PRO A 582 90.10 53.32 -14.99
C PRO A 582 89.82 54.17 -16.24
N ALA A 583 90.43 55.36 -16.29
CA ALA A 583 90.27 56.31 -17.38
C ALA A 583 90.70 55.69 -18.73
N ALA A 584 89.92 55.93 -19.78
CA ALA A 584 90.22 55.49 -21.13
C ALA A 584 91.51 56.14 -21.65
N PRO A 585 92.40 55.42 -22.36
CA PRO A 585 93.60 56.00 -22.95
C PRO A 585 93.23 56.93 -24.12
N ALA A 586 93.98 58.02 -24.24
CA ALA A 586 93.81 59.08 -25.23
C ALA A 586 94.07 58.59 -26.67
N PRO A 587 93.40 59.17 -27.68
CA PRO A 587 93.55 58.76 -29.08
C PRO A 587 94.90 59.23 -29.67
N THR A 588 95.58 58.35 -30.38
CA THR A 588 96.73 58.70 -31.25
C THR A 588 96.24 58.98 -32.67
N ALA A 589 96.89 59.98 -33.31
CA ALA A 589 96.61 60.51 -34.64
C ALA A 589 96.76 59.49 -35.78
#